data_AF-A0A8U0IJX6-F1
#
_entry.id   AF-A0A8U0IJX6-F1
#
_cell.length_a   1.000
_cell.length_b   1.000
_cell.length_c   1.000
_cell.angle_alpha   90.00
_cell.angle_beta   90.00
_cell.angle_gamma   90.00
#
_symmetry.space_group_name_H-M   'P 1'
#
loop_
_entity.id
_entity.type
_entity.pdbx_description
1 polymer ?
#
loop_
_entity_poly.entity_id
_entity_poly.type
_entity_poly.pdbx_seq_one_letter_code
_entity_poly.pdbx_strand_id
1 'polypeptide(L)'
;MSEKQQPPRSKSLLTHELEADQTPSEGVVAAVSAASESDPADIEPLAEAIDPDAVDALFADHYDGTPRGTGYVQFAYAGYDVVVSGDGLVSLLGDG
;
A
#
# COMPACT_ATOMS: atom_id res chain seq x y z
N MET A 1 25.67 -0.34 17.54
CA MET A 1 25.71 -1.12 16.29
C MET A 1 24.43 -0.78 15.52
N SER A 2 24.54 -0.73 14.20
CA SER A 2 23.74 0.05 13.25
C SER A 2 22.21 -0.10 13.32
N GLU A 3 21.56 1.07 13.43
CA GLU A 3 20.36 1.54 12.73
C GLU A 3 19.67 0.49 11.83
N LYS A 4 18.69 -0.25 12.37
CA LYS A 4 17.74 -1.01 11.54
C LYS A 4 16.60 -0.08 11.18
N GLN A 5 16.76 0.61 10.04
CA GLN A 5 15.71 1.14 9.16
C GLN A 5 14.44 1.61 9.89
N GLN A 6 14.50 2.81 10.48
CA GLN A 6 13.28 3.61 10.59
C GLN A 6 12.89 4.02 9.16
N PRO A 7 11.62 3.86 8.73
CA PRO A 7 11.15 4.44 7.47
C PRO A 7 11.48 5.94 7.46
N PRO A 8 11.67 6.56 6.28
CA PRO A 8 12.13 7.94 6.18
C PRO A 8 11.29 8.85 7.08
N ARG A 9 11.93 9.85 7.70
CA ARG A 9 11.30 10.89 8.55
C ARG A 9 10.15 11.70 7.88
N SER A 10 9.66 11.30 6.70
CA SER A 10 8.39 11.78 6.17
C SER A 10 7.26 11.20 7.00
N LYS A 11 6.34 12.04 7.47
CA LYS A 11 5.18 11.61 8.27
C LYS A 11 4.33 10.65 7.43
N SER A 12 4.42 9.35 7.69
CA SER A 12 3.39 8.40 7.27
C SER A 12 2.13 8.73 8.08
N LEU A 13 1.07 9.18 7.40
CA LEU A 13 -0.21 9.50 8.02
C LEU A 13 -0.89 8.24 8.55
N LEU A 14 -0.76 7.14 7.81
CA LEU A 14 -1.34 5.86 8.16
C LEU A 14 -0.42 4.73 7.69
N THR A 15 -0.35 3.66 8.48
CA THR A 15 0.23 2.39 8.05
C THR A 15 -0.83 1.31 8.26
N HIS A 16 -1.06 0.52 7.22
CA HIS A 16 -1.98 -0.59 7.19
C HIS A 16 -1.21 -1.86 6.83
N GLU A 17 -1.47 -2.95 7.55
CA GLU A 17 -0.83 -4.25 7.31
C GLU A 17 -1.80 -5.09 6.49
N LEU A 18 -1.35 -5.57 5.33
CA LEU A 18 -2.08 -6.50 4.48
C LEU A 18 -2.15 -7.84 5.20
N GLU A 19 -3.36 -8.38 5.29
CA GLU A 19 -3.55 -9.76 5.75
C GLU A 19 -3.16 -10.75 4.66
N ALA A 20 -2.77 -11.97 5.04
CA ALA A 20 -2.38 -13.01 4.09
C ALA A 20 -3.53 -13.47 3.16
N ASP A 21 -4.78 -13.15 3.50
CA ASP A 21 -5.98 -13.41 2.68
C ASP A 21 -6.47 -12.15 1.94
N GLN A 22 -5.80 -11.00 2.13
CA GLN A 22 -6.18 -9.72 1.55
C GLN A 22 -5.32 -9.41 0.33
N THR A 23 -5.96 -8.97 -0.75
CA THR A 23 -5.22 -8.51 -1.93
C THR A 23 -4.56 -7.16 -1.66
N PRO A 24 -3.40 -6.86 -2.27
CA PRO A 24 -2.75 -5.57 -2.07
C PRO A 24 -3.61 -4.41 -2.57
N SER A 25 -4.43 -4.63 -3.60
CA SER A 25 -5.39 -3.65 -4.09
C SER A 25 -6.47 -3.33 -3.05
N GLU A 26 -7.04 -4.34 -2.38
CA GLU A 26 -7.99 -4.13 -1.27
C GLU A 26 -7.35 -3.37 -0.10
N GLY A 27 -6.14 -3.73 0.30
CA GLY A 27 -5.50 -3.05 1.43
C GLY A 27 -5.07 -1.62 1.13
N VAL A 28 -4.76 -1.28 -0.12
CA VAL A 28 -4.62 0.12 -0.53
C VAL A 28 -5.93 0.87 -0.33
N VAL A 29 -7.02 0.33 -0.86
CA VAL A 29 -8.35 0.97 -0.76
C VAL A 29 -8.74 1.13 0.70
N ALA A 30 -8.53 0.10 1.53
CA ALA A 30 -8.79 0.15 2.97
C ALA A 30 -7.93 1.21 3.68
N ALA A 31 -6.63 1.27 3.38
CA ALA A 31 -5.73 2.27 3.95
C ALA A 31 -6.18 3.69 3.59
N VAL A 32 -6.47 3.94 2.31
CA VAL A 32 -6.83 5.29 1.83
C VAL A 32 -8.19 5.71 2.39
N SER A 33 -9.14 4.78 2.46
CA SER A 33 -10.44 5.00 3.10
C SER A 33 -10.29 5.38 4.57
N ALA A 34 -9.43 4.66 5.30
CA ALA A 34 -9.16 4.94 6.70
C ALA A 34 -8.46 6.30 6.91
N ALA A 35 -7.56 6.72 6.01
CA ALA A 35 -6.87 8.00 6.13
C ALA A 35 -7.71 9.20 5.68
N SER A 36 -8.55 9.03 4.65
CA SER A 36 -9.46 10.06 4.15
C SER A 36 -10.77 10.13 4.93
N GLU A 37 -10.97 9.24 5.91
CA GLU A 37 -12.24 9.06 6.64
C GLU A 37 -13.45 8.97 5.69
N SER A 38 -13.21 8.40 4.50
CA SER A 38 -14.14 8.35 3.38
C SER A 38 -14.45 6.90 3.05
N ASP A 39 -15.68 6.63 2.64
CA ASP A 39 -16.08 5.28 2.27
C ASP A 39 -15.32 4.85 1.00
N PRO A 40 -14.86 3.60 0.89
CA PRO A 40 -14.18 3.09 -0.30
C PRO A 40 -15.00 3.22 -1.60
N ALA A 41 -16.33 3.38 -1.46
CA ALA A 41 -17.25 3.62 -2.57
C ALA A 41 -17.39 5.10 -2.98
N ASP A 42 -16.96 6.03 -2.12
CA ASP A 42 -17.01 7.48 -2.35
C ASP A 42 -15.66 8.04 -2.87
N ILE A 43 -14.58 7.30 -2.65
CA ILE A 43 -13.23 7.60 -3.16
C ILE A 43 -13.18 7.27 -4.66
N GLU A 44 -12.43 8.06 -5.43
CA GLU A 44 -12.11 7.73 -6.83
C GLU A 44 -11.60 6.28 -6.90
N PRO A 45 -12.15 5.43 -7.77
CA PRO A 45 -11.80 4.01 -7.78
C PRO A 45 -10.30 3.82 -8.01
N LEU A 46 -9.70 2.83 -7.35
CA LEU A 46 -8.27 2.53 -7.47
C LEU A 46 -7.85 2.42 -8.94
N ALA A 47 -8.71 1.80 -9.75
CA ALA A 47 -8.56 1.63 -11.20
C ALA A 47 -8.38 2.93 -12.01
N GLU A 48 -8.79 4.10 -11.52
CA GLU A 48 -8.53 5.39 -12.19
C GLU A 48 -7.07 5.85 -12.03
N ALA A 49 -6.40 5.47 -10.93
CA ALA A 49 -4.99 5.77 -10.71
C ALA A 49 -4.06 4.61 -11.08
N ILE A 50 -4.43 3.40 -10.69
CA ILE A 50 -3.66 2.19 -10.90
C ILE A 50 -4.56 0.96 -11.02
N ASP A 51 -4.25 0.09 -11.96
CA ASP A 51 -5.04 -1.10 -12.20
C ASP A 51 -4.91 -2.08 -11.00
N PRO A 52 -6.01 -2.39 -10.28
CA PRO A 52 -5.98 -3.21 -9.08
C PRO A 52 -5.48 -4.63 -9.36
N ASP A 53 -5.82 -5.20 -10.53
CA ASP A 53 -5.33 -6.50 -10.97
C ASP A 53 -3.83 -6.45 -11.29
N ALA A 54 -3.32 -5.33 -11.82
CA ALA A 54 -1.88 -5.16 -12.03
C ALA A 54 -1.11 -5.06 -10.72
N VAL A 55 -1.63 -4.35 -9.72
CA VAL A 55 -1.05 -4.28 -8.37
C VAL A 55 -1.08 -5.67 -7.73
N ASP A 56 -2.22 -6.36 -7.80
CA ASP A 56 -2.36 -7.73 -7.31
C ASP A 56 -1.35 -8.65 -7.98
N ALA A 57 -1.23 -8.64 -9.31
CA ALA A 57 -0.27 -9.45 -10.05
C ALA A 57 1.21 -9.12 -9.73
N LEU A 58 1.50 -7.87 -9.35
CA LEU A 58 2.84 -7.43 -8.97
C LEU A 58 3.30 -8.10 -7.66
N PHE A 59 2.36 -8.23 -6.72
CA PHE A 59 2.59 -8.81 -5.40
C PHE A 59 2.09 -10.26 -5.29
N ALA A 60 1.42 -10.78 -6.32
CA ALA A 60 0.90 -12.14 -6.36
C ALA A 60 2.02 -13.12 -6.03
N ASP A 61 1.74 -13.99 -5.07
CA ASP A 61 2.67 -14.98 -4.58
C ASP A 61 3.24 -15.82 -5.72
N HIS A 62 4.57 -15.93 -5.76
CA HIS A 62 5.14 -17.12 -6.36
C HIS A 62 4.89 -18.25 -5.36
N TYR A 63 4.32 -19.36 -5.83
CA TYR A 63 3.86 -20.56 -5.10
C TYR A 63 4.92 -21.24 -4.19
N ASP A 64 6.08 -20.63 -3.99
CA ASP A 64 7.27 -21.17 -3.34
C ASP A 64 7.52 -20.61 -1.93
N GLY A 65 6.60 -19.80 -1.38
CA GLY A 65 6.70 -19.27 -0.01
C GLY A 65 7.95 -18.42 0.26
N THR A 66 8.64 -18.02 -0.81
CA THR A 66 9.82 -17.16 -0.75
C THR A 66 9.35 -15.74 -1.08
N PRO A 67 9.38 -14.79 -0.13
CA PRO A 67 8.94 -13.43 -0.40
C PRO A 67 9.75 -12.87 -1.57
N ARG A 68 9.05 -12.43 -2.63
CA ARG A 68 9.67 -11.68 -3.73
C ARG A 68 10.40 -10.50 -3.09
N GLY A 69 11.73 -10.54 -3.11
CA GLY A 69 12.56 -9.67 -2.29
C GLY A 69 12.16 -8.20 -2.39
N THR A 70 11.78 -7.63 -1.24
CA THR A 70 11.85 -6.20 -0.90
C THR A 70 11.40 -5.21 -2.00
N GLY A 71 10.38 -5.57 -2.78
CA GLY A 71 9.77 -4.67 -3.75
C GLY A 71 8.76 -3.77 -3.02
N TYR A 72 8.77 -2.48 -3.33
CA TYR A 72 7.68 -1.58 -2.95
C TYR A 72 7.21 -0.81 -4.17
N VAL A 73 5.91 -0.55 -4.24
CA VAL A 73 5.27 0.27 -5.26
C VAL A 73 4.79 1.54 -4.60
N GLN A 74 5.16 2.68 -5.16
CA GLN A 74 4.79 3.99 -4.67
C GLN A 74 4.00 4.73 -5.76
N PHE A 75 2.81 5.21 -5.43
CA PHE A 75 1.95 5.96 -6.35
C PHE A 75 1.07 6.96 -5.60
N ALA A 76 0.73 8.07 -6.26
CA ALA A 76 -0.21 9.03 -5.72
C ALA A 76 -1.65 8.61 -6.02
N TYR A 77 -2.52 8.60 -5.01
CA TYR A 77 -3.92 8.25 -5.11
C TYR A 77 -4.75 9.02 -4.09
N ALA A 78 -5.89 9.58 -4.54
CA ALA A 78 -6.77 10.43 -3.73
C ALA A 78 -6.04 11.59 -3.01
N GLY A 79 -4.94 12.10 -3.58
CA GLY A 79 -4.12 13.16 -2.97
C GLY A 79 -3.15 12.68 -1.88
N TYR A 80 -3.05 11.36 -1.66
CA TYR A 80 -2.09 10.74 -0.76
C TYR A 80 -1.04 9.97 -1.55
N ASP A 81 0.17 9.87 -1.01
CA ASP A 81 1.21 9.04 -1.59
C ASP A 81 1.14 7.64 -0.95
N VAL A 82 0.71 6.65 -1.72
CA VAL A 82 0.52 5.27 -1.27
C VAL A 82 1.78 4.47 -1.56
N VAL A 83 2.35 3.86 -0.52
CA VAL A 83 3.50 2.96 -0.61
C VAL A 83 3.07 1.56 -0.20
N VAL A 84 3.01 0.64 -1.14
CA VAL A 84 2.73 -0.77 -0.90
C VAL A 84 4.04 -1.54 -0.90
N SER A 85 4.34 -2.22 0.19
CA SER A 85 5.52 -3.08 0.32
C SER A 85 5.11 -4.53 0.16
N GLY A 86 5.92 -5.32 -0.55
CA GLY A 86 5.71 -6.76 -0.73
C GLY A 86 5.91 -7.59 0.55
N ASP A 87 6.22 -6.94 1.68
CA ASP A 87 6.17 -7.52 3.02
C ASP A 87 4.74 -7.52 3.60
N GLY A 88 3.76 -6.98 2.86
CA GLY A 88 2.40 -6.81 3.35
C GLY A 88 2.19 -5.49 4.11
N LEU A 89 2.94 -4.44 3.80
CA LEU A 89 2.82 -3.15 4.50
C LEU A 89 2.43 -2.05 3.52
N VAL A 90 1.27 -1.43 3.75
CA VAL A 90 0.80 -0.24 3.04
C VAL A 90 1.02 0.98 3.92
N SER A 91 1.75 1.97 3.43
CA SER A 91 1.97 3.24 4.13
C SER A 91 1.46 4.40 3.29
N LEU A 92 0.72 5.31 3.92
CA LEU A 92 0.23 6.53 3.31
C LEU A 92 1.06 7.70 3.78
N LEU A 93 1.59 8.49 2.84
CA LEU A 93 2.25 9.75 3.12
C LEU A 93 1.31 10.89 2.72
N GLY A 94 1.16 11.86 3.62
CA GLY A 94 0.46 13.10 3.31
C GLY A 94 1.43 14.10 2.71
N ASP A 95 1.03 14.75 1.62
CA ASP A 95 1.66 15.99 1.20
C ASP A 95 1.29 17.08 2.23
N GLY A 96 2.30 17.66 2.89
CA GLY A 96 2.15 18.51 4.06
C GLY A 96 1.93 19.98 3.75
#